data_AF-A0A971KR01-F1
#
_entry.id   AF-A0A971KR01-F1
#
_cell.length_a   1.000
_cell.length_b   1.000
_cell.length_c   1.000
_cell.angle_alpha   90.00
_cell.angle_beta   90.00
_cell.angle_gamma   90.00
#
_symmetry.space_group_name_H-M   'P 1'
#
loop_
_entity.id
_entity.type
_entity.pdbx_description
1 polymer ?
#
loop_
_entity_poly.entity_id
_entity_poly.type
_entity_poly.pdbx_seq_one_letter_code
_entity_poly.pdbx_strand_id
1 'polypeptide(L)'
;MKISLRALAFIATFLLLIFLFKSCMSFSSSKKNRQKTPVNKNSEQQTKQTIAPSKETLTETNETKKTEPAKKNVSAEQKKTEHLYKRLEYAYSLYTRQNYEGALNETESMLRQIENDPYLEAQTWSLSAMIYDKQGKSSRRKRSFRKMTECIEALQKDSRYINVYKEGMLYQELFGTIKEMGGEKYAE
;
A
#
# COMPACT_ATOMS: atom_id res chain seq x y z
N MET A 1 -17.18 -17.87 -55.94
CA MET A 1 -17.24 -18.26 -54.51
C MET A 1 -18.41 -17.54 -53.85
N LYS A 2 -19.40 -18.26 -53.30
CA LYS A 2 -20.52 -17.67 -52.56
C LYS A 2 -20.16 -17.65 -51.08
N ILE A 3 -19.91 -16.47 -50.53
CA ILE A 3 -19.65 -16.29 -49.09
C ILE A 3 -20.97 -16.45 -48.36
N SER A 4 -21.01 -17.31 -47.35
CA SER A 4 -22.23 -17.57 -46.59
C SER A 4 -22.61 -16.35 -45.74
N LEU A 5 -23.91 -16.12 -45.56
CA LEU A 5 -24.42 -15.00 -44.76
C LEU A 5 -23.87 -15.01 -43.32
N ARG A 6 -23.57 -16.21 -42.79
CA ARG A 6 -22.92 -16.40 -41.49
C ARG A 6 -21.48 -15.90 -41.49
N ALA A 7 -20.70 -16.16 -42.55
CA ALA A 7 -19.34 -15.66 -42.68
C ALA A 7 -19.30 -14.12 -42.77
N LEU A 8 -20.27 -13.51 -43.45
CA LEU A 8 -20.44 -12.06 -43.49
C LEU A 8 -20.75 -11.46 -42.10
N ALA A 9 -21.61 -12.13 -41.31
CA ALA A 9 -21.91 -11.71 -39.95
C ALA A 9 -20.67 -11.76 -39.04
N PHE A 10 -19.89 -12.83 -39.12
CA PHE A 10 -18.65 -12.96 -38.34
C PHE A 10 -17.61 -11.89 -38.69
N ILE A 11 -17.43 -11.60 -39.99
CA ILE A 11 -16.50 -10.57 -40.45
C ILE A 11 -16.96 -9.18 -39.97
N ALA A 12 -18.26 -8.88 -40.06
CA ALA A 12 -18.81 -7.61 -39.58
C ALA A 12 -18.62 -7.44 -38.07
N THR A 13 -18.87 -8.47 -37.26
CA THR A 13 -18.65 -8.43 -35.80
C THR A 13 -17.17 -8.27 -35.44
N PHE A 14 -16.28 -8.92 -36.19
CA PHE A 14 -14.84 -8.85 -35.96
C PHE A 14 -14.28 -7.45 -36.31
N LEU A 15 -14.75 -6.84 -37.39
CA LEU A 15 -14.37 -5.47 -37.76
C LEU A 15 -14.91 -4.42 -36.79
N LEU A 16 -16.12 -4.63 -36.23
CA LEU A 16 -16.71 -3.73 -35.24
C LEU A 16 -15.92 -3.76 -33.92
N LEU A 17 -15.45 -4.94 -33.50
CA LEU A 17 -14.52 -5.08 -32.36
C LEU A 17 -13.21 -4.31 -32.58
N ILE A 18 -12.60 -4.41 -33.77
CA ILE A 18 -11.36 -3.68 -34.09
C ILE A 18 -11.57 -2.16 -34.05
N PHE A 19 -12.72 -1.65 -34.49
CA PHE A 19 -13.04 -0.22 -34.45
C PHE A 19 -13.23 0.30 -33.02
N LEU A 20 -13.85 -0.49 -32.12
CA LEU A 20 -14.03 -0.11 -30.72
C LEU A 20 -12.69 0.00 -29.97
N PHE A 21 -11.69 -0.83 -30.32
CA PHE A 21 -10.36 -0.75 -29.69
C PHE A 21 -9.49 0.42 -30.18
N LYS A 22 -9.75 1.00 -31.36
CA LYS A 22 -8.98 2.16 -31.87
C LYS A 22 -9.42 3.52 -31.30
N SER A 23 -10.61 3.61 -30.69
CA SER A 23 -11.15 4.88 -30.15
C SER A 23 -10.70 5.24 -28.73
N CYS A 24 -9.90 4.41 -28.05
CA CYS A 24 -9.39 4.71 -26.70
C CYS A 24 -7.93 5.19 -26.65
N MET A 25 -7.23 5.36 -27.78
CA MET A 25 -5.83 5.83 -27.80
C MET A 25 -5.64 7.17 -28.52
N SER A 26 -6.44 8.17 -28.16
CA SER A 26 -6.12 9.57 -28.45
C SER A 26 -6.59 10.48 -27.32
N PHE A 27 -5.75 10.60 -26.28
CA PHE A 27 -5.84 11.74 -25.37
C PHE A 27 -4.45 12.30 -25.05
N SER A 28 -4.16 13.37 -25.79
CA SER A 28 -3.53 14.61 -25.36
C SER A 28 -2.11 14.56 -24.76
N SER A 29 -1.15 14.88 -25.62
CA SER A 29 0.08 15.57 -25.23
C SER A 29 -0.22 16.99 -24.75
N SER A 30 0.35 17.41 -23.62
CA SER A 30 0.57 18.84 -23.36
C SER A 30 1.91 19.07 -22.66
N LYS A 31 2.89 19.50 -23.45
CA LYS A 31 4.11 20.15 -22.98
C LYS A 31 3.75 21.54 -22.46
N LYS A 32 4.20 21.91 -21.27
CA LYS A 32 4.40 23.33 -20.93
C LYS A 32 5.74 23.55 -20.24
N ASN A 33 6.68 23.96 -21.08
CA ASN A 33 7.95 24.59 -20.75
C ASN A 33 7.68 26.05 -20.33
N ARG A 34 8.21 26.49 -19.19
CA ARG A 34 8.42 27.91 -18.89
C ARG A 34 9.69 28.07 -18.06
N GLN A 35 10.73 28.58 -18.71
CA GLN A 35 11.85 29.28 -18.08
C GLN A 35 11.36 30.62 -17.47
N LYS A 36 11.91 30.99 -16.31
CA LYS A 36 12.82 32.15 -16.10
C LYS A 36 12.96 32.48 -14.60
N THR A 37 14.21 32.54 -14.14
CA THR A 37 14.81 33.21 -12.95
C THR A 37 14.53 34.74 -12.97
N PRO A 38 14.88 35.61 -11.96
CA PRO A 38 16.05 35.53 -11.02
C PRO A 38 15.86 36.17 -9.59
N VAL A 39 16.98 36.27 -8.84
CA VAL A 39 17.31 37.24 -7.73
C VAL A 39 16.75 36.90 -6.33
N ASN A 40 17.53 36.39 -5.37
CA ASN A 40 18.51 37.04 -4.46
C ASN A 40 17.93 38.15 -3.54
N LYS A 41 17.83 37.89 -2.23
CA LYS A 41 18.53 38.60 -1.13
C LYS A 41 17.84 38.40 0.21
N ASN A 42 18.69 38.22 1.21
CA ASN A 42 18.48 38.44 2.63
C ASN A 42 17.61 39.65 2.95
N SER A 43 16.76 39.51 3.97
CA SER A 43 16.33 40.52 4.94
C SER A 43 15.36 39.81 5.90
N GLU A 44 15.26 40.08 7.19
CA GLU A 44 16.00 40.90 8.13
C GLU A 44 15.42 40.48 9.49
N GLN A 45 16.28 40.37 10.50
CA GLN A 45 15.85 40.54 11.88
C GLN A 45 15.35 41.98 12.04
N GLN A 46 14.21 42.20 12.71
CA GLN A 46 14.16 43.28 13.69
C GLN A 46 13.01 43.14 14.70
N THR A 47 13.48 43.14 15.94
CA THR A 47 12.87 43.28 17.26
C THR A 47 12.21 44.64 17.46
N LYS A 48 11.20 44.72 18.35
CA LYS A 48 10.87 45.82 19.29
C LYS A 48 9.59 45.44 20.07
N GLN A 49 9.38 45.66 21.37
CA GLN A 49 10.20 46.24 22.44
C GLN A 49 9.39 46.17 23.79
N THR A 50 10.11 46.14 24.93
CA THR A 50 9.79 46.76 26.25
C THR A 50 8.70 46.06 27.13
N ILE A 51 8.71 45.95 28.47
CA ILE A 51 9.32 46.63 29.65
C ILE A 51 9.43 45.60 30.82
N ALA A 52 10.49 45.66 31.64
CA ALA A 52 10.57 45.02 32.97
C ALA A 52 10.47 46.12 34.06
N PRO A 53 10.14 45.81 35.34
CA PRO A 53 11.21 45.36 36.25
C PRO A 53 10.81 44.44 37.44
N SER A 54 11.83 43.66 37.87
CA SER A 54 12.25 43.34 39.26
C SER A 54 11.33 42.60 40.25
N LYS A 55 11.76 41.39 40.65
CA LYS A 55 12.23 41.09 42.02
C LYS A 55 13.02 39.76 42.09
N GLU A 56 14.15 39.83 42.80
CA GLU A 56 15.15 38.79 43.11
C GLU A 56 14.63 37.74 44.12
N THR A 57 14.86 36.45 43.83
CA THR A 57 15.81 35.52 44.48
C THR A 57 15.32 34.85 45.78
N LEU A 58 15.24 33.51 45.75
CA LEU A 58 15.66 32.58 46.81
C LEU A 58 15.79 31.15 46.23
N THR A 59 17.03 30.65 46.17
CA THR A 59 17.53 29.28 46.53
C THR A 59 16.72 28.06 46.08
N GLU A 60 17.19 27.22 45.16
CA GLU A 60 18.24 26.16 45.25
C GLU A 60 17.60 24.78 45.02
N THR A 61 18.15 24.10 44.02
CA THR A 61 18.37 22.65 43.94
C THR A 61 17.15 21.73 44.00
N ASN A 62 16.70 21.27 42.83
CA ASN A 62 16.29 19.88 42.63
C ASN A 62 16.54 19.46 41.17
N GLU A 63 17.58 18.65 40.99
CA GLU A 63 17.76 17.82 39.81
C GLU A 63 16.62 16.80 39.70
N THR A 64 16.51 16.19 38.50
CA THR A 64 15.72 14.97 38.17
C THR A 64 14.31 15.24 37.63
N LYS A 65 14.14 15.23 36.30
CA LYS A 65 13.79 14.02 35.52
C LYS A 65 13.44 14.39 34.08
N LYS A 66 14.42 14.14 33.19
CA LYS A 66 14.30 14.07 31.74
C LYS A 66 13.14 13.15 31.35
N THR A 67 11.99 13.71 30.98
CA THR A 67 10.83 12.93 30.50
C THR A 67 10.23 13.58 29.28
N GLU A 68 10.90 13.48 28.13
CA GLU A 68 10.23 13.58 26.83
C GLU A 68 11.06 12.94 25.70
N PRO A 69 10.87 11.63 25.43
CA PRO A 69 11.12 11.10 24.09
C PRO A 69 9.92 10.39 23.44
N ALA A 70 8.86 10.05 24.20
CA ALA A 70 7.81 9.15 23.73
C ALA A 70 6.96 9.73 22.57
N LYS A 71 6.56 11.00 22.62
CA LYS A 71 5.65 11.58 21.60
C LYS A 71 6.32 11.80 20.23
N LYS A 72 7.62 12.10 20.20
CA LYS A 72 8.35 12.35 18.94
C LYS A 72 8.61 11.04 18.17
N ASN A 73 8.83 9.94 18.88
CA ASN A 73 9.15 8.64 18.28
C ASN A 73 7.94 7.98 17.61
N VAL A 74 6.75 8.05 18.25
CA VAL A 74 5.50 7.51 17.69
C VAL A 74 5.15 8.18 16.35
N SER A 75 5.29 9.51 16.25
CA SER A 75 5.02 10.22 14.99
C SER A 75 6.01 9.85 13.87
N ALA A 76 7.27 9.60 14.21
CA ALA A 76 8.28 9.20 13.23
C ALA A 76 8.03 7.77 12.71
N GLU A 77 7.67 6.84 13.60
CA GLU A 77 7.34 5.45 13.25
C GLU A 77 6.07 5.34 12.40
N GLN A 78 5.06 6.14 12.71
CA GLN A 78 3.84 6.25 11.89
C GLN A 78 4.16 6.75 10.48
N LYS A 79 4.99 7.80 10.35
CA LYS A 79 5.40 8.33 9.03
C LYS A 79 6.20 7.31 8.22
N LYS A 80 7.09 6.55 8.87
CA LYS A 80 7.83 5.46 8.21
C LYS A 80 6.86 4.39 7.70
N THR A 81 5.90 3.99 8.53
CA THR A 81 4.89 3.00 8.18
C THR A 81 4.05 3.47 7.00
N GLU A 82 3.51 4.70 7.04
CA GLU A 82 2.75 5.30 5.94
C GLU A 82 3.56 5.37 4.63
N HIS A 83 4.84 5.71 4.74
CA HIS A 83 5.75 5.71 3.59
C HIS A 83 5.91 4.31 2.99
N LEU A 84 6.01 3.25 3.81
CA LEU A 84 6.06 1.89 3.30
C LEU A 84 4.75 1.48 2.61
N TYR A 85 3.58 1.87 3.11
CA TYR A 85 2.31 1.63 2.40
C TYR A 85 2.29 2.30 1.02
N LYS A 86 2.76 3.55 0.91
CA LYS A 86 2.90 4.24 -0.38
C LYS A 86 3.87 3.52 -1.33
N ARG A 87 4.96 2.96 -0.79
CA ARG A 87 5.88 2.14 -1.58
C ARG A 87 5.24 0.84 -2.05
N LEU A 88 4.37 0.22 -1.25
CA LEU A 88 3.62 -0.96 -1.68
C LEU A 88 2.70 -0.65 -2.85
N GLU A 89 1.97 0.47 -2.78
CA GLU A 89 1.13 0.97 -3.89
C GLU A 89 1.97 1.23 -5.14
N TYR A 90 3.16 1.81 -4.98
CA TYR A 90 4.09 2.02 -6.08
C TYR A 90 4.56 0.68 -6.69
N ALA A 91 4.96 -0.30 -5.87
CA ALA A 91 5.32 -1.65 -6.33
C ALA A 91 4.17 -2.32 -7.09
N TYR A 92 2.94 -2.16 -6.60
CA TYR A 92 1.74 -2.64 -7.28
C TYR A 92 1.51 -1.92 -8.63
N SER A 93 1.78 -0.61 -8.71
CA SER A 93 1.71 0.14 -9.96
C SER A 93 2.74 -0.35 -10.99
N LEU A 94 3.93 -0.78 -10.54
CA LEU A 94 4.93 -1.40 -11.42
C LEU A 94 4.45 -2.77 -11.91
N TYR A 95 3.88 -3.59 -11.02
CA TYR A 95 3.30 -4.88 -11.36
C TYR A 95 2.20 -4.76 -12.43
N THR A 96 1.25 -3.82 -12.25
CA THR A 96 0.14 -3.61 -13.20
C THR A 96 0.62 -3.10 -14.56
N ARG A 97 1.73 -2.35 -14.60
CA ARG A 97 2.43 -1.94 -15.83
C ARG A 97 3.34 -3.03 -16.40
N GLN A 98 3.30 -4.24 -15.86
CA GLN A 98 4.10 -5.40 -16.27
C GLN A 98 5.62 -5.20 -16.08
N ASN A 99 6.04 -4.21 -15.29
CA ASN A 99 7.43 -4.06 -14.87
C ASN A 99 7.67 -4.96 -13.64
N TYR A 100 7.74 -6.27 -13.89
CA TYR A 100 7.85 -7.28 -12.84
C TYR A 100 9.19 -7.24 -12.10
N GLU A 101 10.28 -6.90 -12.79
CA GLU A 101 11.60 -6.79 -12.16
C GLU A 101 11.67 -5.60 -11.20
N GLY A 102 11.19 -4.43 -11.65
CA GLY A 102 11.11 -3.24 -10.80
C GLY A 102 10.20 -3.45 -9.60
N ALA A 103 9.03 -4.06 -9.81
CA ALA A 103 8.11 -4.40 -8.73
C ALA A 103 8.76 -5.35 -7.71
N LEU A 104 9.47 -6.38 -8.18
CA LEU A 104 10.13 -7.33 -7.30
C LEU A 104 11.24 -6.68 -6.48
N ASN A 105 12.11 -5.90 -7.11
CA ASN A 105 13.18 -5.16 -6.44
C ASN A 105 12.63 -4.24 -5.35
N GLU A 106 11.50 -3.57 -5.61
CA GLU A 106 10.84 -2.72 -4.64
C GLU A 106 10.29 -3.54 -3.46
N THR A 107 9.57 -4.64 -3.72
CA THR A 107 9.07 -5.52 -2.65
C THR A 107 10.20 -6.11 -1.79
N GLU A 108 11.32 -6.55 -2.38
CA GLU A 108 12.47 -7.09 -1.65
C GLU A 108 13.23 -6.01 -0.86
N SER A 109 13.24 -4.78 -1.35
CA SER A 109 13.76 -3.62 -0.61
C SER A 109 12.87 -3.28 0.58
N MET A 110 11.55 -3.28 0.40
CA MET A 110 10.57 -3.01 1.45
C MET A 110 10.60 -4.06 2.57
N LEU A 111 10.66 -5.35 2.23
CA LEU A 111 10.70 -6.45 3.21
C LEU A 111 11.88 -6.33 4.20
N ARG A 112 12.96 -5.66 3.82
CA ARG A 112 14.10 -5.37 4.71
C ARG A 112 13.88 -4.18 5.64
N GLN A 113 12.88 -3.36 5.38
CA GLN A 113 12.56 -2.13 6.11
C GLN A 113 11.29 -2.24 6.96
N ILE A 114 10.44 -3.23 6.68
CA ILE A 114 9.24 -3.47 7.48
C ILE A 114 9.69 -3.96 8.86
N GLU A 115 9.36 -3.18 9.87
CA GLU A 115 9.60 -3.50 11.28
C GLU A 115 8.24 -3.67 11.96
N ASN A 116 7.95 -4.85 12.51
CA ASN A 116 6.79 -5.12 13.38
C ASN A 116 5.40 -4.83 12.79
N ASP A 117 5.23 -4.82 11.46
CA ASP A 117 3.93 -4.77 10.80
C ASP A 117 3.68 -6.06 9.99
N PRO A 118 3.13 -7.11 10.62
CA PRO A 118 2.86 -8.37 9.93
C PRO A 118 1.77 -8.25 8.86
N TYR A 119 0.93 -7.21 8.89
CA TYR A 119 -0.08 -6.97 7.86
C TYR A 119 0.57 -6.46 6.58
N LEU A 120 1.39 -5.42 6.70
CA LEU A 120 2.15 -4.89 5.59
C LEU A 120 3.13 -5.94 5.02
N GLU A 121 3.76 -6.73 5.88
CA GLU A 121 4.65 -7.81 5.45
C GLU A 121 3.89 -8.88 4.66
N ALA A 122 2.71 -9.31 5.14
CA ALA A 122 1.86 -10.27 4.44
C ALA A 122 1.46 -9.75 3.05
N GLN A 123 1.02 -8.50 2.94
CA GLN A 123 0.65 -7.89 1.67
C GLN A 123 1.84 -7.82 0.70
N THR A 124 3.03 -7.49 1.22
CA THR A 124 4.24 -7.40 0.40
C THR A 124 4.65 -8.79 -0.11
N TRP A 125 4.60 -9.83 0.73
CA TRP A 125 4.85 -11.21 0.31
C TRP A 125 3.81 -11.73 -0.69
N SER A 126 2.55 -11.35 -0.53
CA SER A 126 1.46 -11.65 -1.49
C SER A 126 1.77 -11.07 -2.87
N LEU A 127 2.16 -9.79 -2.93
CA LEU A 127 2.55 -9.16 -4.19
C LEU A 127 3.77 -9.84 -4.83
N SER A 128 4.80 -10.19 -4.06
CA SER A 128 5.93 -10.97 -4.57
C SER A 128 5.49 -12.32 -5.14
N ALA A 129 4.54 -13.00 -4.51
CA ALA A 129 3.99 -14.26 -5.02
C ALA A 129 3.27 -14.07 -6.37
N MET A 130 2.46 -13.02 -6.50
CA MET A 130 1.80 -12.67 -7.77
C MET A 130 2.82 -12.36 -8.88
N ILE A 131 3.90 -11.63 -8.55
CA ILE A 131 4.98 -11.33 -9.50
C ILE A 131 5.68 -12.63 -9.94
N TYR A 132 6.01 -13.52 -9.00
CA TYR A 132 6.65 -14.80 -9.32
C TYR A 132 5.76 -15.72 -10.15
N ASP A 133 4.44 -15.65 -9.96
CA ASP A 133 3.47 -16.34 -10.81
C ASP A 133 3.56 -15.86 -12.26
N LYS A 134 3.53 -14.53 -12.49
CA LYS A 134 3.68 -13.94 -13.82
C LYS A 134 5.01 -14.28 -14.49
N GLN A 135 6.07 -14.46 -13.71
CA GLN A 135 7.39 -14.86 -14.21
C GLN A 135 7.56 -16.38 -14.39
N GLY A 136 6.55 -17.21 -14.08
CA GLY A 136 6.66 -18.67 -14.17
C GLY A 136 7.59 -19.32 -13.12
N LYS A 137 7.95 -18.58 -12.04
CA LYS A 137 8.88 -19.05 -11.00
C LYS A 137 8.15 -19.73 -9.85
N SER A 138 7.59 -20.91 -10.12
CA SER A 138 6.71 -21.67 -9.20
C SER A 138 7.30 -21.91 -7.80
N SER A 139 8.60 -22.26 -7.71
CA SER A 139 9.29 -22.49 -6.43
C SER A 139 9.35 -21.22 -5.57
N ARG A 140 9.69 -20.08 -6.19
CA ARG A 140 9.74 -18.79 -5.49
C ARG A 140 8.35 -18.31 -5.09
N ARG A 141 7.36 -18.47 -5.98
CA ARG A 141 5.94 -18.22 -5.68
C ARG A 141 5.49 -19.00 -4.43
N LYS A 142 5.76 -20.31 -4.37
CA LYS A 142 5.41 -21.15 -3.21
C LYS A 142 6.09 -20.67 -1.92
N ARG A 143 7.36 -20.27 -2.00
CA ARG A 143 8.09 -19.71 -0.86
C ARG A 143 7.46 -18.40 -0.37
N SER A 144 7.15 -17.47 -1.28
CA SER A 144 6.49 -16.19 -0.95
C SER A 144 5.11 -16.42 -0.33
N PHE A 145 4.30 -17.34 -0.85
CA PHE A 145 3.01 -17.70 -0.24
C PHE A 145 3.16 -18.27 1.17
N ARG A 146 4.17 -19.12 1.41
CA ARG A 146 4.44 -19.63 2.76
C ARG A 146 4.76 -18.49 3.71
N LYS A 147 5.63 -17.56 3.30
CA LYS A 147 5.96 -16.37 4.11
C LYS A 147 4.75 -15.48 4.39
N MET A 148 3.92 -15.22 3.38
CA MET A 148 2.65 -14.52 3.57
C MET A 148 1.78 -15.21 4.62
N THR A 149 1.68 -16.55 4.58
CA THR A 149 0.87 -17.33 5.53
C THR A 149 1.43 -17.23 6.96
N GLU A 150 2.76 -17.33 7.13
CA GLU A 150 3.44 -17.10 8.42
C GLU A 150 3.11 -15.71 9.00
N CYS A 151 3.09 -14.67 8.16
CA CYS A 151 2.70 -13.31 8.58
C CYS A 151 1.21 -13.22 8.98
N ILE A 152 0.32 -13.91 8.26
CA ILE A 152 -1.12 -13.96 8.60
C ILE A 152 -1.34 -14.67 9.94
N GLU A 153 -0.64 -15.77 10.20
CA GLU A 153 -0.68 -16.45 11.50
C GLU A 153 -0.19 -15.55 12.64
N ALA A 154 0.81 -14.70 12.38
CA ALA A 154 1.26 -13.70 13.33
C ALA A 154 0.18 -12.63 13.59
N LEU A 155 -0.56 -12.19 12.57
CA LEU A 155 -1.68 -11.24 12.73
C LEU A 155 -2.80 -11.77 13.63
N GLN A 156 -3.09 -13.07 13.55
CA GLN A 156 -4.12 -13.69 14.40
C GLN A 156 -3.81 -13.57 15.89
N LYS A 157 -2.53 -13.41 16.24
CA LYS A 157 -2.04 -13.26 17.62
C LYS A 157 -1.80 -11.80 18.00
N ASP A 158 -1.86 -10.87 17.05
CA ASP A 158 -1.65 -9.44 17.27
C ASP A 158 -2.84 -8.83 18.02
N SER A 159 -2.58 -8.14 19.12
CA SER A 159 -3.61 -7.54 19.98
C SER A 159 -4.50 -6.53 19.25
N ARG A 160 -4.00 -5.91 18.18
CA ARG A 160 -4.75 -4.97 17.33
C ARG A 160 -5.82 -5.67 16.50
N TYR A 161 -5.62 -6.94 16.16
CA TYR A 161 -6.45 -7.68 15.19
C TYR A 161 -7.16 -8.89 15.80
N ILE A 162 -6.76 -9.35 16.99
CA ILE A 162 -7.26 -10.57 17.62
C ILE A 162 -8.78 -10.59 17.82
N ASN A 163 -9.39 -9.45 18.14
CA ASN A 163 -10.85 -9.38 18.35
C ASN A 163 -11.59 -9.54 17.02
N VAL A 164 -11.15 -8.82 15.98
CA VAL A 164 -11.72 -8.93 14.63
C VAL A 164 -11.55 -10.35 14.08
N TYR A 165 -10.40 -10.99 14.35
CA TYR A 165 -10.17 -12.37 13.97
C TYR A 165 -11.13 -13.33 14.69
N LYS A 166 -11.30 -13.20 16.02
CA LYS A 166 -12.23 -14.03 16.80
C LYS A 166 -13.68 -13.86 16.33
N GLU A 167 -14.10 -12.63 16.07
CA GLU A 167 -15.42 -12.34 15.51
C GLU A 167 -15.61 -13.01 14.14
N GLY A 168 -14.63 -12.90 13.25
CA GLY A 168 -14.66 -13.59 11.95
C GLY A 168 -14.80 -15.11 12.08
N MET A 169 -14.08 -15.73 13.02
CA MET A 169 -14.19 -17.16 13.31
C MET A 169 -15.58 -17.56 13.81
N LEU A 170 -16.19 -16.74 14.69
CA LEU A 170 -17.55 -16.96 15.17
C LEU A 170 -18.56 -16.90 14.03
N TYR A 171 -18.42 -15.94 13.10
CA TYR A 171 -19.29 -15.88 11.92
C TYR A 171 -19.08 -17.08 11.00
N GLN A 172 -17.84 -17.49 10.76
CA GLN A 172 -17.54 -18.67 9.94
C GLN A 172 -18.17 -19.94 10.54
N GLU A 173 -18.10 -20.11 11.86
CA GLU A 173 -18.76 -21.21 12.57
C GLU A 173 -20.28 -21.12 12.42
N LEU A 174 -20.89 -19.96 12.67
CA LEU A 174 -22.32 -19.74 12.50
C LEU A 174 -22.80 -20.06 11.08
N PHE A 175 -22.07 -19.60 10.05
CA PHE A 175 -22.39 -19.91 8.65
C PHE A 175 -22.21 -21.40 8.34
N GLY A 176 -21.19 -22.05 8.91
CA GLY A 176 -21.02 -23.50 8.86
C GLY A 176 -22.24 -24.22 9.40
N THR A 177 -22.69 -23.86 10.61
CA THR A 177 -23.86 -24.46 11.25
C THR A 177 -25.15 -24.18 10.48
N ILE A 178 -25.33 -22.97 9.94
CA ILE A 178 -26.48 -22.62 9.08
C ILE A 178 -26.47 -23.47 7.81
N LYS A 179 -25.31 -23.67 7.18
CA LYS A 179 -25.17 -24.53 6.00
C LYS A 179 -25.50 -25.99 6.31
N GLU A 180 -25.00 -26.51 7.43
CA GLU A 180 -25.30 -27.87 7.89
C GLU A 180 -26.79 -28.05 8.24
N MET A 181 -27.40 -27.09 8.94
CA MET A 181 -28.83 -27.12 9.26
C MET A 181 -29.74 -26.89 8.04
N GLY A 182 -29.26 -26.14 7.04
CA GLY A 182 -30.00 -25.79 5.84
C GLY A 182 -29.92 -26.80 4.70
N GLY A 183 -28.99 -27.76 4.75
CA GLY A 183 -28.78 -28.74 3.68
C GLY A 183 -28.55 -28.10 2.30
N GLU A 184 -29.11 -28.68 1.24
CA GLU A 184 -28.99 -28.16 -0.14
C GLU A 184 -29.68 -26.79 -0.37
N LYS A 185 -30.52 -26.30 0.55
CA LYS A 185 -31.30 -25.06 0.34
C LYS A 185 -30.44 -23.79 0.24
N TYR A 186 -29.18 -23.85 0.64
CA TYR A 186 -28.24 -22.72 0.59
C TYR A 186 -26.89 -23.12 -0.05
N ALA A 187 -26.88 -24.16 -0.89
CA ALA A 187 -25.66 -24.70 -1.51
C ALA A 187 -25.31 -24.10 -2.89
N GLU A 188 -26.07 -23.10 -3.37
CA GLU A 188 -25.82 -22.39 -4.64
C GLU A 188 -24.87 -21.20 -4.51
#